data_AF-A0A0R3N4X3-F1
#
_entry.id   AF-A0A0R3N4X3-F1
#
_cell.length_a   1.000
_cell.length_b   1.000
_cell.length_c   1.000
_cell.angle_alpha   90.00
_cell.angle_beta   90.00
_cell.angle_gamma   90.00
#
_symmetry.space_group_name_H-M   'P 1'
#
loop_
_entity.id
_entity.type
_entity.pdbx_description
1 polymer ?
#
loop_
_entity_poly.entity_id
_entity_poly.type
_entity_poly.pdbx_seq_one_letter_code
_entity_poly.pdbx_strand_id
1 'polypeptide(L)'
;MSPKKPREATNLFAAAGMEEDAPRPLPDRLRPRSLADVVGQDHILGPDGALTRMLETRTLGSLVFWGPPGTGKTTVARLLADATELHFEQISAVFSGVADLKKVFDAARARRETGKGTLLFVDEVHRFNRAQQDSFLPVMEDGTVVLVGATTENPSFELNAALLSRARVLVFHSLDAAAIEKLFAHAERVEGRKLPLDAEARAVLVRMADGDGRAALTLVEEVWRAARKEEVFNAAQLQEILQRRAPIYDKSADGHYNLISALHKSVRGSDPDAALYYLARMLDAGEDPLFLARRVVRMAVEDIGLADPQALVICNAAKDAFDFLGSPEGELAIAQAVIYLATAPKSNAAYKAFGAATRTAKEGGSLLPPKHILNSPTKLMKSEGYGSGYEYDHDAPDAFSGQDYFPEALGRQTFYDPPDRGFEREIRKRLDYWAKLRKERGHRE
;
A
#
# COMPACT_ATOMS: atom_id res chain seq x y z
N MET A 1 -12.39 -8.17 -59.20
CA MET A 1 -12.66 -9.25 -58.22
C MET A 1 -11.72 -9.03 -57.04
N SER A 2 -12.23 -8.50 -55.92
CA SER A 2 -11.43 -8.22 -54.72
C SER A 2 -11.20 -9.49 -53.91
N PRO A 3 -9.98 -9.73 -53.37
CA PRO A 3 -9.72 -10.91 -52.55
C PRO A 3 -10.33 -10.74 -51.16
N LYS A 4 -11.05 -11.77 -50.69
CA LYS A 4 -11.66 -11.87 -49.37
C LYS A 4 -10.59 -11.90 -48.27
N LYS A 5 -10.76 -11.08 -47.22
CA LYS A 5 -9.98 -11.15 -45.96
C LYS A 5 -10.14 -12.53 -45.30
N PRO A 6 -9.11 -13.06 -44.61
CA PRO A 6 -9.23 -14.30 -43.84
C PRO A 6 -10.10 -14.05 -42.60
N ARG A 7 -11.06 -14.95 -42.34
CA ARG A 7 -11.86 -14.98 -41.12
C ARG A 7 -11.01 -15.58 -39.99
N GLU A 8 -10.81 -14.82 -38.91
CA GLU A 8 -10.34 -15.36 -37.63
C GLU A 8 -11.33 -16.44 -37.14
N ALA A 9 -10.82 -17.44 -36.43
CA ALA A 9 -11.60 -18.56 -35.91
C ALA A 9 -12.57 -18.09 -34.82
N THR A 10 -13.73 -17.56 -35.24
CA THR A 10 -14.89 -17.35 -34.39
C THR A 10 -15.36 -18.69 -33.84
N ASN A 11 -15.46 -18.77 -32.51
CA ASN A 11 -16.18 -19.86 -31.83
C ASN A 11 -17.57 -20.01 -32.47
N LEU A 12 -18.05 -21.25 -32.63
CA LEU A 12 -19.26 -21.56 -33.43
C LEU A 12 -20.50 -20.77 -32.96
N PHE A 13 -20.52 -20.38 -31.69
CA PHE A 13 -21.54 -19.55 -31.05
C PHE A 13 -21.48 -18.05 -31.42
N ALA A 14 -20.28 -17.48 -31.59
CA ALA A 14 -20.09 -16.09 -32.03
C ALA A 14 -20.47 -15.91 -33.51
N ALA A 15 -20.25 -16.94 -34.34
CA ALA A 15 -20.67 -16.94 -35.75
C ALA A 15 -22.20 -17.04 -35.93
N ALA A 16 -22.93 -17.49 -34.91
CA ALA A 16 -24.39 -17.65 -34.91
C ALA A 16 -25.15 -16.46 -34.31
N GLY A 17 -24.46 -15.38 -33.89
CA GLY A 17 -25.08 -14.21 -33.25
C GLY A 17 -25.64 -14.47 -31.84
N MET A 18 -25.43 -15.65 -31.28
CA MET A 18 -26.02 -16.07 -29.99
C MET A 18 -25.33 -15.45 -28.76
N GLU A 19 -24.15 -14.83 -28.91
CA GLU A 19 -23.49 -14.07 -27.83
C GLU A 19 -24.05 -12.63 -27.67
N GLU A 20 -24.80 -12.11 -28.64
CA GLU A 20 -25.41 -10.78 -28.52
C GLU A 20 -26.57 -10.76 -27.51
N ASP A 21 -27.25 -11.90 -27.30
CA ASP A 21 -28.41 -12.06 -26.41
C ASP A 21 -28.07 -12.50 -24.96
N ALA A 22 -26.80 -12.79 -24.65
CA ALA A 22 -26.42 -13.10 -23.28
C ALA A 22 -26.45 -11.83 -22.41
N PRO A 23 -27.20 -11.80 -21.28
CA PRO A 23 -27.29 -10.61 -20.45
C PRO A 23 -25.92 -10.22 -19.88
N ARG A 24 -25.36 -9.13 -20.40
CA ARG A 24 -24.11 -8.53 -19.92
C ARG A 24 -24.40 -7.56 -18.78
N PRO A 25 -23.56 -7.52 -17.73
CA PRO A 25 -23.73 -6.61 -16.62
C PRO A 25 -23.57 -5.16 -17.10
N LEU A 26 -24.24 -4.22 -16.43
CA LEU A 26 -24.27 -2.81 -16.84
C LEU A 26 -22.87 -2.18 -17.03
N PRO A 27 -21.87 -2.43 -16.16
CA PRO A 27 -20.52 -1.89 -16.35
C PRO A 27 -19.86 -2.29 -17.68
N ASP A 28 -20.18 -3.47 -18.23
CA ASP A 28 -19.62 -3.90 -19.53
C ASP A 28 -20.38 -3.27 -20.70
N ARG A 29 -21.72 -3.17 -20.59
CA ARG A 29 -22.58 -2.53 -21.60
C ARG A 29 -22.27 -1.05 -21.79
N LEU A 30 -21.94 -0.34 -20.70
CA LEU A 30 -21.65 1.09 -20.69
C LEU A 30 -20.16 1.42 -20.86
N ARG A 31 -19.33 0.45 -21.25
CA ARG A 31 -17.90 0.72 -21.47
C ARG A 31 -17.75 1.82 -22.54
N PRO A 32 -16.98 2.90 -22.24
CA PRO A 32 -16.64 3.95 -23.19
C PRO A 32 -16.15 3.41 -24.55
N ARG A 33 -16.58 4.06 -25.63
CA ARG A 33 -16.18 3.71 -27.02
C ARG A 33 -15.13 4.66 -27.60
N SER A 34 -14.91 5.80 -26.95
CA SER A 34 -13.85 6.74 -27.29
C SER A 34 -13.16 7.24 -26.03
N LEU A 35 -11.91 7.73 -26.16
CA LEU A 35 -11.18 8.29 -25.02
C LEU A 35 -11.89 9.52 -24.41
N ALA A 36 -12.63 10.27 -25.23
CA ALA A 36 -13.41 11.43 -24.78
C ALA A 36 -14.62 11.05 -23.90
N ASP A 37 -15.07 9.79 -23.94
CA ASP A 37 -16.17 9.29 -23.12
C ASP A 37 -15.69 8.81 -21.73
N VAL A 38 -14.37 8.73 -21.50
CA VAL A 38 -13.81 8.33 -20.22
C VAL A 38 -13.91 9.51 -19.23
N VAL A 39 -14.51 9.26 -18.07
CA VAL A 39 -14.72 10.28 -17.04
C VAL A 39 -13.68 10.19 -15.92
N GLY A 40 -13.37 11.34 -15.30
CA GLY A 40 -12.56 11.43 -14.08
C GLY A 40 -11.05 11.25 -14.26
N GLN A 41 -10.56 11.24 -15.51
CA GLN A 41 -9.14 11.10 -15.83
C GLN A 41 -8.64 12.27 -16.69
N ASP A 42 -9.18 13.47 -16.49
CA ASP A 42 -8.88 14.67 -17.30
C ASP A 42 -7.38 15.04 -17.28
N HIS A 43 -6.66 14.73 -16.21
CA HIS A 43 -5.22 14.98 -16.11
C HIS A 43 -4.37 14.12 -17.05
N ILE A 44 -4.87 12.96 -17.49
CA ILE A 44 -4.19 12.10 -18.48
C ILE A 44 -4.85 12.11 -19.86
N LEU A 45 -6.17 12.35 -19.95
CA LEU A 45 -6.96 12.28 -21.19
C LEU A 45 -7.52 13.63 -21.67
N GLY A 46 -7.41 14.69 -20.87
CA GLY A 46 -7.83 16.04 -21.27
C GLY A 46 -6.98 16.60 -22.42
N PRO A 47 -7.26 17.83 -22.90
CA PRO A 47 -6.54 18.44 -24.01
C PRO A 47 -5.02 18.46 -23.80
N ASP A 48 -4.58 18.78 -22.57
CA ASP A 48 -3.18 18.76 -22.15
C ASP A 48 -2.79 17.47 -21.40
N GLY A 49 -3.54 16.40 -21.62
CA GLY A 49 -3.33 15.10 -20.99
C GLY A 49 -2.03 14.44 -21.45
N ALA A 50 -1.40 13.66 -20.57
CA ALA A 50 -0.20 12.91 -20.92
C ALA A 50 -0.43 11.91 -22.07
N LEU A 51 -1.58 11.22 -22.10
CA LEU A 51 -1.93 10.28 -23.17
C LEU A 51 -2.35 11.00 -24.45
N THR A 52 -3.10 12.10 -24.33
CA THR A 52 -3.52 12.94 -25.47
C THR A 52 -2.32 13.37 -26.31
N ARG A 53 -1.30 13.94 -25.68
CA ARG A 53 -0.05 14.32 -26.37
C ARG A 53 0.69 13.16 -27.01
N MET A 54 0.67 11.97 -26.39
CA MET A 54 1.34 10.78 -26.95
C MET A 54 0.62 10.25 -28.19
N LEU A 55 -0.71 10.38 -28.24
CA LEU A 55 -1.52 9.98 -29.40
C LEU A 55 -1.36 10.96 -30.57
N GLU A 56 -1.20 12.25 -30.30
CA GLU A 56 -0.91 13.26 -31.33
C GLU A 56 0.39 12.96 -32.09
N THR A 57 1.42 12.46 -31.40
CA THR A 57 2.69 12.08 -32.02
C THR A 57 2.69 10.67 -32.62
N ARG A 58 1.60 9.89 -32.48
CA ARG A 58 1.45 8.48 -32.91
C ARG A 58 2.54 7.52 -32.44
N THR A 59 3.19 7.85 -31.32
CA THR A 59 4.25 7.04 -30.72
C THR A 59 3.80 6.57 -29.34
N LEU A 60 3.20 5.38 -29.27
CA LEU A 60 2.81 4.76 -28.00
C LEU A 60 3.94 3.84 -27.51
N GLY A 61 4.70 4.31 -26.51
CA GLY A 61 5.62 3.46 -25.75
C GLY A 61 4.89 2.60 -24.73
N SER A 62 5.61 1.70 -24.06
CA SER A 62 5.06 0.88 -22.98
C SER A 62 4.63 1.74 -21.78
N LEU A 63 3.55 1.33 -21.12
CA LEU A 63 2.88 2.07 -20.05
C LEU A 63 2.64 1.17 -18.83
N VAL A 64 2.63 1.79 -17.66
CA VAL A 64 2.12 1.18 -16.42
C VAL A 64 1.01 2.08 -15.88
N PHE A 65 -0.20 1.56 -15.81
CA PHE A 65 -1.36 2.21 -15.21
C PHE A 65 -1.41 1.84 -13.73
N TRP A 66 -1.19 2.83 -12.88
CA TRP A 66 -1.29 2.67 -11.43
C TRP A 66 -2.48 3.44 -10.91
N GLY A 67 -3.38 2.75 -10.22
CA GLY A 67 -4.46 3.42 -9.50
C GLY A 67 -5.52 2.45 -9.00
N PRO A 68 -6.51 2.95 -8.23
CA PRO A 68 -7.57 2.15 -7.62
C PRO A 68 -8.39 1.32 -8.63
N PRO A 69 -9.11 0.27 -8.18
CA PRO A 69 -10.06 -0.45 -9.04
C PRO A 69 -11.13 0.50 -9.60
N GLY A 70 -11.77 0.09 -10.70
CA GLY A 70 -12.86 0.88 -11.28
C GLY A 70 -12.53 2.20 -11.97
N THR A 71 -11.27 2.64 -11.94
CA THR A 71 -10.83 3.93 -12.51
C THR A 71 -10.71 3.97 -14.04
N GLY A 72 -10.95 2.85 -14.72
CA GLY A 72 -10.96 2.77 -16.18
C GLY A 72 -9.67 2.29 -16.85
N LYS A 73 -8.69 1.77 -16.09
CA LYS A 73 -7.40 1.26 -16.63
C LYS A 73 -7.55 0.34 -17.85
N THR A 74 -8.34 -0.74 -17.73
CA THR A 74 -8.60 -1.69 -18.82
C THR A 74 -9.31 -1.06 -20.00
N THR A 75 -10.28 -0.17 -19.73
CA THR A 75 -11.04 0.56 -20.75
C THR A 75 -10.10 1.46 -21.57
N VAL A 76 -9.26 2.24 -20.89
CA VAL A 76 -8.30 3.14 -21.55
C VAL A 76 -7.29 2.34 -22.37
N ALA A 77 -6.78 1.21 -21.87
CA ALA A 77 -5.85 0.37 -22.63
C ALA A 77 -6.45 -0.15 -23.94
N ARG A 78 -7.72 -0.58 -23.91
CA ARG A 78 -8.46 -1.01 -25.10
C ARG A 78 -8.62 0.14 -26.10
N LEU A 79 -9.06 1.30 -25.63
CA LEU A 79 -9.25 2.48 -26.47
C LEU A 79 -7.93 3.00 -27.07
N LEU A 80 -6.82 2.86 -26.35
CA LEU A 80 -5.49 3.17 -26.88
C LEU A 80 -5.09 2.22 -28.01
N ALA A 81 -5.38 0.93 -27.89
CA ALA A 81 -5.12 -0.03 -28.96
C ALA A 81 -5.92 0.32 -30.23
N ASP A 82 -7.21 0.66 -30.07
CA ASP A 82 -8.06 1.09 -31.17
C ASP A 82 -7.56 2.39 -31.82
N ALA A 83 -7.18 3.39 -31.01
CA ALA A 83 -6.66 4.67 -31.48
C ALA A 83 -5.28 4.58 -32.18
N THR A 84 -4.52 3.52 -31.91
CA THR A 84 -3.18 3.27 -32.48
C THR A 84 -3.15 2.12 -33.48
N GLU A 85 -4.31 1.59 -33.85
CA GLU A 85 -4.49 0.46 -34.79
C GLU A 85 -3.72 -0.82 -34.39
N LEU A 86 -3.44 -0.98 -33.09
CA LEU A 86 -2.78 -2.17 -32.53
C LEU A 86 -3.82 -3.25 -32.25
N HIS A 87 -3.42 -4.52 -32.39
CA HIS A 87 -4.24 -5.61 -31.87
C HIS A 87 -4.23 -5.59 -30.33
N PHE A 88 -5.40 -5.58 -29.70
CA PHE A 88 -5.53 -5.66 -28.25
C PHE A 88 -5.53 -7.11 -27.77
N GLU A 89 -4.50 -7.49 -27.03
CA GLU A 89 -4.41 -8.78 -26.34
C GLU A 89 -4.46 -8.52 -24.82
N GLN A 90 -5.33 -9.21 -24.09
CA GLN A 90 -5.47 -9.04 -22.64
C GLN A 90 -5.16 -10.34 -21.91
N ILE A 91 -4.32 -10.23 -20.88
CA ILE A 91 -4.06 -11.30 -19.91
C ILE A 91 -4.23 -10.78 -18.48
N SER A 92 -4.50 -11.71 -17.56
CA SER A 92 -4.51 -11.43 -16.12
C SER A 92 -3.33 -12.15 -15.47
N ALA A 93 -2.49 -11.43 -14.72
CA ALA A 93 -1.36 -12.01 -14.02
C ALA A 93 -1.76 -13.01 -12.92
N VAL A 94 -3.02 -12.97 -12.46
CA VAL A 94 -3.57 -13.90 -11.47
C VAL A 94 -3.68 -15.32 -12.03
N PHE A 95 -4.04 -15.45 -13.31
CA PHE A 95 -4.35 -16.75 -13.93
C PHE A 95 -3.32 -17.18 -14.97
N SER A 96 -2.34 -16.33 -15.30
CA SER A 96 -1.38 -16.60 -16.39
C SER A 96 -0.08 -17.19 -15.87
N GLY A 97 0.35 -18.31 -16.45
CA GLY A 97 1.66 -18.89 -16.23
C GLY A 97 2.70 -18.45 -17.29
N VAL A 98 3.93 -18.95 -17.15
CA VAL A 98 5.00 -18.75 -18.15
C VAL A 98 4.62 -19.33 -19.52
N ALA A 99 3.88 -20.44 -19.54
CA ALA A 99 3.42 -21.06 -20.78
C ALA A 99 2.42 -20.19 -21.56
N ASP A 100 1.54 -19.48 -20.85
CA ASP A 100 0.55 -18.59 -21.47
C ASP A 100 1.23 -17.33 -22.03
N LEU A 101 2.18 -16.76 -21.29
CA LEU A 101 3.01 -15.66 -21.77
C LEU A 101 3.74 -16.03 -23.06
N LYS A 102 4.33 -17.22 -23.14
CA LYS A 102 5.02 -17.68 -24.34
C LYS A 102 4.08 -17.74 -25.55
N LYS A 103 2.88 -18.31 -25.40
CA LYS A 103 1.88 -18.36 -26.47
C LYS A 103 1.48 -16.97 -26.94
N VAL A 104 1.28 -16.04 -26.01
CA VAL A 104 0.94 -14.65 -26.32
C VAL A 104 2.06 -13.95 -27.08
N PHE A 105 3.33 -14.15 -26.68
CA PHE A 105 4.47 -13.59 -27.40
C PHE A 105 4.62 -14.17 -28.80
N ASP A 106 4.46 -15.48 -28.96
CA ASP A 106 4.54 -16.13 -30.27
C ASP A 106 3.41 -15.65 -31.21
N ALA A 107 2.19 -15.46 -30.69
CA ALA A 107 1.09 -14.87 -31.43
C ALA A 107 1.36 -13.41 -31.82
N ALA A 108 1.94 -12.61 -30.92
CA ALA A 108 2.31 -11.23 -31.20
C ALA A 108 3.40 -11.12 -32.28
N ARG A 109 4.40 -12.01 -32.26
CA ARG A 109 5.44 -12.10 -33.32
C ARG A 109 4.82 -12.42 -34.68
N ALA A 110 3.96 -13.43 -34.73
CA ALA A 110 3.28 -13.80 -35.98
C ALA A 110 2.44 -12.64 -36.54
N ARG A 111 1.71 -11.91 -35.68
CA ARG A 111 0.96 -10.70 -36.11
C ARG A 111 1.90 -9.63 -36.68
N ARG A 112 3.05 -9.43 -36.05
CA ARG A 112 4.04 -8.45 -36.47
C ARG A 112 4.66 -8.79 -37.82
N GLU A 113 4.94 -10.06 -38.10
CA GLU A 113 5.39 -10.52 -39.42
C GLU A 113 4.39 -10.18 -40.53
N THR A 114 3.09 -10.14 -40.19
CA THR A 114 2.02 -9.70 -41.10
C THR A 114 1.76 -8.19 -41.09
N GLY A 115 2.63 -7.40 -40.45
CA GLY A 115 2.56 -5.94 -40.39
C GLY A 115 1.63 -5.38 -39.32
N LYS A 116 1.13 -6.19 -38.38
CA LYS A 116 0.22 -5.74 -37.32
C LYS A 116 0.88 -5.79 -35.95
N GLY A 117 1.01 -4.64 -35.29
CA GLY A 117 1.51 -4.55 -33.91
C GLY A 117 0.50 -5.05 -32.88
N THR A 118 0.98 -5.35 -31.66
CA THR A 118 0.14 -5.82 -30.55
C THR A 118 0.32 -4.92 -29.33
N LEU A 119 -0.79 -4.46 -28.75
CA LEU A 119 -0.83 -3.89 -27.41
C LEU A 119 -1.20 -5.02 -26.45
N LEU A 120 -0.25 -5.39 -25.58
CA LEU A 120 -0.44 -6.43 -24.58
C LEU A 120 -0.84 -5.77 -23.26
N PHE A 121 -2.11 -5.91 -22.87
CA PHE A 121 -2.60 -5.48 -21.58
C PHE A 121 -2.43 -6.58 -20.53
N VAL A 122 -1.77 -6.27 -19.43
CA VAL A 122 -1.54 -7.18 -18.30
C VAL A 122 -2.22 -6.62 -17.07
N ASP A 123 -3.33 -7.23 -16.67
CA ASP A 123 -4.04 -6.84 -15.45
C ASP A 123 -3.34 -7.42 -14.22
N GLU A 124 -3.35 -6.67 -13.12
CA GLU A 124 -2.70 -7.04 -11.83
C GLU A 124 -1.21 -7.41 -11.99
N VAL A 125 -0.47 -6.65 -12.81
CA VAL A 125 0.92 -6.99 -13.22
C VAL A 125 1.90 -7.20 -12.04
N HIS A 126 1.61 -6.63 -10.87
CA HIS A 126 2.37 -6.86 -9.63
C HIS A 126 2.35 -8.32 -9.14
N ARG A 127 1.38 -9.14 -9.58
CA ARG A 127 1.28 -10.55 -9.20
C ARG A 127 2.32 -11.43 -9.86
N PHE A 128 2.96 -10.96 -10.93
CA PHE A 128 4.03 -11.72 -11.57
C PHE A 128 5.32 -11.67 -10.77
N ASN A 129 5.97 -12.82 -10.65
CA ASN A 129 7.29 -12.90 -10.06
C ASN A 129 8.34 -12.23 -10.97
N ARG A 130 9.54 -12.01 -10.43
CA ARG A 130 10.63 -11.32 -11.16
C ARG A 130 10.98 -11.96 -12.50
N ALA A 131 11.04 -13.28 -12.58
CA ALA A 131 11.37 -13.99 -13.82
C ALA A 131 10.28 -13.82 -14.89
N GLN A 132 9.01 -13.82 -14.49
CA GLN A 132 7.88 -13.52 -15.39
C GLN A 132 7.94 -12.07 -15.88
N GLN A 133 8.25 -11.11 -15.00
CA GLN A 133 8.43 -9.71 -15.39
C GLN A 133 9.60 -9.52 -16.35
N ASP A 134 10.74 -10.18 -16.11
CA ASP A 134 11.91 -10.12 -17.00
C ASP A 134 11.64 -10.71 -18.39
N SER A 135 10.66 -11.62 -18.50
CA SER A 135 10.28 -12.21 -19.80
C SER A 135 9.66 -11.23 -20.79
N PHE A 136 9.15 -10.08 -20.33
CA PHE A 136 8.62 -9.03 -21.20
C PHE A 136 9.72 -8.18 -21.86
N LEU A 137 10.92 -8.10 -21.25
CA LEU A 137 11.95 -7.15 -21.69
C LEU A 137 12.35 -7.32 -23.17
N PRO A 138 12.65 -8.55 -23.67
CA PRO A 138 13.07 -8.70 -25.06
C PRO A 138 11.99 -8.29 -26.07
N VAL A 139 10.72 -8.64 -25.77
CA VAL A 139 9.58 -8.35 -26.66
C VAL A 139 9.11 -6.90 -26.60
N MET A 140 9.43 -6.19 -25.52
CA MET A 140 9.26 -4.73 -25.42
C MET A 140 10.35 -4.00 -26.20
N GLU A 141 11.60 -4.45 -26.11
CA GLU A 141 12.76 -3.82 -26.74
C GLU A 141 12.77 -3.98 -28.26
N ASP A 142 12.44 -5.18 -28.74
CA ASP A 142 12.38 -5.42 -30.18
C ASP A 142 11.12 -4.80 -30.81
N GLY A 143 10.12 -4.42 -30.00
CA GLY A 143 8.84 -3.83 -30.43
C GLY A 143 7.73 -4.83 -30.78
N THR A 144 7.86 -6.09 -30.37
CA THR A 144 6.86 -7.15 -30.61
C THR A 144 5.55 -6.83 -29.89
N VAL A 145 5.65 -6.28 -28.68
CA VAL A 145 4.50 -5.80 -27.92
C VAL A 145 4.73 -4.39 -27.41
N VAL A 146 3.67 -3.59 -27.43
CA VAL A 146 3.54 -2.41 -26.57
C VAL A 146 2.87 -2.88 -25.28
N LEU A 147 3.63 -2.92 -24.18
CA LEU A 147 3.12 -3.40 -22.90
C LEU A 147 2.29 -2.31 -22.22
N VAL A 148 1.09 -2.65 -21.75
CA VAL A 148 0.32 -1.83 -20.80
C VAL A 148 0.03 -2.68 -19.57
N GLY A 149 0.82 -2.50 -18.51
CA GLY A 149 0.58 -3.14 -17.22
C GLY A 149 -0.39 -2.34 -16.37
N ALA A 150 -1.36 -2.98 -15.72
CA ALA A 150 -2.24 -2.32 -14.74
C ALA A 150 -2.00 -2.88 -13.34
N THR A 151 -1.95 -1.99 -12.34
CA THR A 151 -1.76 -2.36 -10.94
C THR A 151 -2.54 -1.42 -10.03
N THR A 152 -3.07 -1.98 -8.94
CA THR A 152 -3.61 -1.23 -7.80
C THR A 152 -2.56 -0.93 -6.74
N GLU A 153 -1.46 -1.68 -6.74
CA GLU A 153 -0.34 -1.52 -5.81
C GLU A 153 0.76 -0.62 -6.40
N ASN A 154 1.50 0.06 -5.53
CA ASN A 154 2.56 0.97 -5.95
C ASN A 154 3.65 0.27 -6.79
N PRO A 155 3.83 0.67 -8.05
CA PRO A 155 4.69 -0.04 -8.99
C PRO A 155 6.17 -0.01 -8.62
N SER A 156 6.64 0.96 -7.81
CA SER A 156 8.05 1.03 -7.40
C SER A 156 8.48 -0.07 -6.42
N PHE A 157 7.52 -0.71 -5.73
CA PHE A 157 7.81 -1.81 -4.81
C PHE A 157 7.64 -3.17 -5.49
N GLU A 158 6.60 -3.32 -6.32
CA GLU A 158 6.20 -4.62 -6.86
C GLU A 158 6.73 -4.91 -8.27
N LEU A 159 7.08 -3.88 -9.04
CA LEU A 159 7.65 -4.03 -10.38
C LEU A 159 9.15 -3.86 -10.37
N ASN A 160 9.83 -4.70 -11.14
CA ASN A 160 11.27 -4.67 -11.22
C ASN A 160 11.76 -3.40 -11.95
N ALA A 161 12.97 -2.95 -11.60
CA ALA A 161 13.53 -1.71 -12.13
C ALA A 161 13.75 -1.75 -13.65
N ALA A 162 13.97 -2.92 -14.24
CA ALA A 162 14.20 -3.08 -15.67
C ALA A 162 12.92 -2.82 -16.51
N LEU A 163 11.76 -3.21 -16.00
CA LEU A 163 10.47 -2.93 -16.61
C LEU A 163 10.12 -1.45 -16.44
N LEU A 164 10.30 -0.90 -15.23
CA LEU A 164 10.05 0.51 -14.94
C LEU A 164 10.94 1.46 -15.76
N SER A 165 12.17 1.07 -16.10
CA SER A 165 13.04 1.90 -16.95
C SER A 165 12.60 1.95 -18.41
N ARG A 166 11.68 1.08 -18.84
CA ARG A 166 11.19 0.95 -20.23
C ARG A 166 9.71 1.29 -20.38
N ALA A 167 9.02 1.59 -19.28
CA ALA A 167 7.60 1.92 -19.27
C ALA A 167 7.34 3.21 -18.52
N ARG A 168 6.46 4.06 -19.06
CA ARG A 168 6.02 5.27 -18.37
C ARG A 168 4.88 4.93 -17.41
N VAL A 169 5.05 5.31 -16.14
CA VAL A 169 3.98 5.18 -15.14
C VAL A 169 2.98 6.32 -15.30
N LEU A 170 1.70 5.99 -15.41
CA LEU A 170 0.58 6.94 -15.44
C LEU A 170 -0.37 6.64 -14.27
N VAL A 171 -0.67 7.68 -13.50
CA VAL A 171 -1.50 7.56 -12.29
C VAL A 171 -2.96 7.79 -12.65
N PHE A 172 -3.82 6.84 -12.27
CA PHE A 172 -5.27 6.91 -12.37
C PHE A 172 -5.83 7.30 -11.00
N HIS A 173 -6.61 8.37 -10.97
CA HIS A 173 -7.22 8.86 -9.73
C HIS A 173 -8.58 8.16 -9.50
N SER A 174 -8.98 7.99 -8.23
CA SER A 174 -10.36 7.64 -7.90
C SER A 174 -11.32 8.66 -8.52
N LEU A 175 -12.49 8.19 -8.95
CA LEU A 175 -13.50 9.06 -9.53
C LEU A 175 -14.09 9.95 -8.43
N ASP A 176 -14.15 11.26 -8.69
CA ASP A 176 -14.85 12.19 -7.80
C ASP A 176 -16.38 12.04 -7.93
N ALA A 177 -17.11 12.67 -7.01
CA ALA A 177 -18.57 12.63 -7.01
C ALA A 177 -19.18 13.12 -8.33
N ALA A 178 -18.56 14.11 -8.99
CA ALA A 178 -19.03 14.64 -10.26
C ALA A 178 -18.85 13.63 -11.41
N ALA A 179 -17.74 12.89 -11.44
CA ALA A 179 -17.48 11.83 -12.41
C ALA A 179 -18.42 10.64 -12.20
N ILE A 180 -18.68 10.24 -10.96
CA ILE A 180 -19.68 9.20 -10.64
C ILE A 180 -21.08 9.64 -11.09
N GLU A 181 -21.45 10.89 -10.85
CA GLU A 181 -22.73 11.43 -11.31
C GLU A 181 -22.86 11.44 -12.84
N LYS A 182 -21.77 11.73 -13.56
CA LYS A 182 -21.74 11.58 -15.03
C LYS A 182 -21.99 10.12 -15.47
N LEU A 183 -21.44 9.14 -14.75
CA LEU A 183 -21.71 7.71 -15.03
C LEU A 183 -23.19 7.37 -14.81
N PHE A 184 -23.79 7.85 -13.71
CA PHE A 184 -25.22 7.64 -13.44
C PHE A 184 -26.09 8.26 -14.52
N ALA A 185 -25.86 9.53 -14.88
CA ALA A 185 -26.59 10.20 -15.94
C ALA A 185 -26.42 9.51 -17.30
N HIS A 186 -25.21 8.99 -17.59
CA HIS A 186 -24.95 8.19 -18.78
C HIS A 186 -25.77 6.89 -18.79
N ALA A 187 -25.79 6.18 -17.67
CA ALA A 187 -26.57 4.95 -17.51
C ALA A 187 -28.07 5.20 -17.71
N GLU A 188 -28.62 6.25 -17.07
CA GLU A 188 -30.04 6.61 -17.20
C GLU A 188 -30.42 6.94 -18.65
N ARG A 189 -29.54 7.66 -19.36
CA ARG A 189 -29.73 8.00 -20.77
C ARG A 189 -29.73 6.76 -21.67
N VAL A 190 -28.81 5.82 -21.45
CA VAL A 190 -28.69 4.61 -22.27
C VAL A 190 -29.84 3.63 -22.00
N GLU A 191 -30.24 3.45 -20.74
CA GLU A 191 -31.36 2.56 -20.39
C GLU A 191 -32.74 3.22 -20.61
N GLY A 192 -32.79 4.53 -20.87
CA GLY A 192 -34.04 5.26 -21.07
C GLY A 192 -34.93 5.35 -19.82
N ARG A 193 -34.36 5.16 -18.62
CA ARG A 193 -35.06 5.23 -17.33
C ARG A 193 -34.19 5.88 -16.27
N LYS A 194 -34.81 6.68 -15.41
CA LYS A 194 -34.12 7.32 -14.28
C LYS A 194 -33.83 6.35 -13.15
N LEU A 195 -32.88 6.69 -12.30
CA LEU A 195 -32.69 6.05 -11.01
C LEU A 195 -33.88 6.39 -10.10
N PRO A 196 -34.55 5.38 -9.52
CA PRO A 196 -35.68 5.56 -8.60
C PRO A 196 -35.19 5.99 -7.22
N LEU A 197 -34.52 7.14 -7.14
CA LEU A 197 -33.87 7.65 -5.94
C LEU A 197 -34.28 9.11 -5.71
N ASP A 198 -34.53 9.48 -4.47
CA ASP A 198 -34.54 10.90 -4.10
C ASP A 198 -33.11 11.48 -4.07
N ALA A 199 -32.99 12.79 -3.83
CA ALA A 199 -31.71 13.48 -3.86
C ALA A 199 -30.74 12.97 -2.77
N GLU A 200 -31.26 12.60 -1.60
CA GLU A 200 -30.45 12.12 -0.48
C GLU A 200 -29.92 10.70 -0.76
N ALA A 201 -30.80 9.80 -1.22
CA ALA A 201 -30.47 8.45 -1.63
C ALA A 201 -29.46 8.44 -2.78
N ARG A 202 -29.61 9.33 -3.77
CA ARG A 202 -28.64 9.45 -4.86
C ARG A 202 -27.26 9.87 -4.35
N ALA A 203 -27.20 10.83 -3.43
CA ALA A 203 -25.95 11.22 -2.79
C ALA A 203 -25.34 10.08 -1.95
N VAL A 204 -26.15 9.24 -1.28
CA VAL A 204 -25.70 8.02 -0.61
C VAL A 204 -25.09 7.05 -1.64
N LEU A 205 -25.76 6.79 -2.76
CA LEU A 205 -25.25 5.89 -3.80
C LEU A 205 -23.90 6.35 -4.36
N VAL A 206 -23.73 7.65 -4.58
CA VAL A 206 -22.43 8.24 -4.98
C VAL A 206 -21.34 7.94 -3.95
N ARG A 207 -21.63 8.10 -2.66
CA ARG A 207 -20.67 7.79 -1.59
C ARG A 207 -20.35 6.29 -1.51
N MET A 208 -21.35 5.42 -1.70
CA MET A 208 -21.17 3.97 -1.68
C MET A 208 -20.29 3.46 -2.83
N ALA A 209 -20.22 4.18 -3.95
CA ALA A 209 -19.33 3.84 -5.05
C ALA A 209 -17.84 4.01 -4.70
N ASP A 210 -17.51 4.82 -3.68
CA ASP A 210 -16.14 5.08 -3.19
C ASP A 210 -15.10 5.38 -4.30
N GLY A 211 -15.55 6.06 -5.36
CA GLY A 211 -14.72 6.42 -6.51
C GLY A 211 -14.40 5.29 -7.49
N ASP A 212 -15.01 4.10 -7.35
CA ASP A 212 -14.96 3.00 -8.30
C ASP A 212 -16.15 3.06 -9.28
N GLY A 213 -15.87 3.35 -10.55
CA GLY A 213 -16.92 3.46 -11.58
C GLY A 213 -17.59 2.14 -11.96
N ARG A 214 -16.90 1.00 -11.79
CA ARG A 214 -17.49 -0.33 -12.03
C ARG A 214 -18.48 -0.66 -10.92
N ALA A 215 -18.08 -0.47 -9.66
CA ALA A 215 -18.95 -0.62 -8.50
C ALA A 215 -20.15 0.33 -8.59
N ALA A 216 -19.93 1.59 -8.96
CA ALA A 216 -21.00 2.57 -9.17
C ALA A 216 -22.08 2.05 -10.13
N LEU A 217 -21.67 1.54 -11.30
CA LEU A 217 -22.60 1.01 -12.30
C LEU A 217 -23.25 -0.31 -11.86
N THR A 218 -22.55 -1.16 -11.09
CA THR A 218 -23.16 -2.34 -10.47
C THR A 218 -24.26 -1.94 -9.48
N LEU A 219 -24.00 -0.95 -8.62
CA LEU A 219 -24.99 -0.43 -7.67
C LEU A 219 -26.21 0.15 -8.38
N VAL A 220 -26.02 0.88 -9.49
CA VAL A 220 -27.11 1.35 -10.35
C VAL A 220 -27.96 0.19 -10.88
N GLU A 221 -27.30 -0.86 -11.36
CA GLU A 221 -27.99 -2.06 -11.85
C GLU A 221 -28.79 -2.76 -10.74
N GLU A 222 -28.25 -2.82 -9.53
CA GLU A 222 -28.93 -3.38 -8.35
C GLU A 222 -30.15 -2.57 -7.93
N VAL A 223 -30.02 -1.24 -7.87
CA VAL A 223 -31.14 -0.34 -7.55
C VAL A 223 -32.28 -0.54 -8.54
N TRP A 224 -32.00 -0.61 -9.84
CA TRP A 224 -33.02 -0.86 -10.86
C TRP A 224 -33.64 -2.24 -10.79
N ARG A 225 -32.91 -3.26 -10.34
CA ARG A 225 -33.45 -4.62 -10.15
C ARG A 225 -34.35 -4.71 -8.91
N ALA A 226 -34.04 -3.94 -7.87
CA ALA A 226 -34.79 -3.94 -6.61
C ALA A 226 -36.08 -3.11 -6.69
N ALA A 227 -36.06 -2.02 -7.45
CA ALA A 227 -37.19 -1.09 -7.55
C ALA A 227 -38.43 -1.71 -8.18
N ARG A 228 -39.57 -1.54 -7.51
CA ARG A 228 -40.89 -1.78 -8.09
C ARG A 228 -41.29 -0.62 -9.00
N LYS A 229 -42.33 -0.84 -9.81
CA LYS A 229 -42.88 0.20 -10.69
C LYS A 229 -43.30 1.41 -9.86
N GLU A 230 -42.83 2.59 -10.26
CA GLU A 230 -43.11 3.90 -9.62
C GLU A 230 -42.63 4.06 -8.17
N GLU A 231 -41.79 3.15 -7.68
CA GLU A 231 -41.13 3.29 -6.38
C GLU A 231 -39.97 4.28 -6.47
N VAL A 232 -39.75 5.05 -5.40
CA VAL A 232 -38.59 5.95 -5.23
C VAL A 232 -38.02 5.71 -3.84
N PHE A 233 -36.75 5.34 -3.76
CA PHE A 233 -36.07 5.07 -2.50
C PHE A 233 -35.53 6.35 -1.87
N ASN A 234 -35.73 6.48 -0.56
CA ASN A 234 -34.95 7.37 0.28
C ASN A 234 -33.64 6.72 0.76
N ALA A 235 -32.80 7.49 1.45
CA ALA A 235 -31.49 7.03 1.92
C ALA A 235 -31.55 5.75 2.80
N ALA A 236 -32.52 5.66 3.70
CA ALA A 236 -32.67 4.51 4.60
C ALA A 236 -33.11 3.25 3.84
N GLN A 237 -34.07 3.38 2.93
CA GLN A 237 -34.54 2.27 2.09
C GLN A 237 -33.43 1.76 1.16
N LEU A 238 -32.65 2.67 0.57
CA LEU A 238 -31.51 2.32 -0.27
C LEU A 238 -30.48 1.48 0.50
N GLN A 239 -30.15 1.90 1.72
CA GLN A 239 -29.22 1.15 2.57
C GLN A 239 -29.75 -0.24 2.90
N GLU A 240 -31.03 -0.39 3.25
CA GLU A 240 -31.61 -1.70 3.57
C GLU A 240 -31.56 -2.67 2.36
N ILE A 241 -31.82 -2.16 1.17
CA ILE A 241 -31.81 -2.95 -0.07
C ILE A 241 -30.40 -3.43 -0.41
N LEU A 242 -29.41 -2.54 -0.31
CA LEU A 242 -28.03 -2.85 -0.68
C LEU A 242 -27.28 -3.65 0.42
N GLN A 243 -27.60 -3.44 1.71
CA GLN A 243 -26.99 -4.21 2.82
C GLN A 243 -27.39 -5.69 2.82
N ARG A 244 -28.59 -6.05 2.31
CA ARG A 244 -29.06 -7.44 2.31
C ARG A 244 -28.24 -8.40 1.43
N ARG A 245 -27.20 -7.94 0.73
CA ARG A 245 -26.37 -8.79 -0.15
C ARG A 245 -24.86 -8.53 -0.20
N ALA A 246 -24.29 -7.63 0.59
CA ALA A 246 -22.84 -7.44 0.56
C ALA A 246 -22.13 -8.51 1.39
N PRO A 247 -21.27 -9.34 0.76
CA PRO A 247 -20.01 -9.62 1.40
C PRO A 247 -18.84 -9.22 0.49
N ILE A 248 -17.73 -8.94 1.16
CA ILE A 248 -16.36 -8.89 0.64
C ILE A 248 -15.92 -7.50 0.16
N TYR A 249 -15.62 -6.70 1.19
CA TYR A 249 -14.50 -5.77 1.27
C TYR A 249 -13.33 -6.11 0.32
N ASP A 250 -12.97 -5.15 -0.54
CA ASP A 250 -11.78 -5.21 -1.38
C ASP A 250 -10.56 -4.74 -0.57
N LYS A 251 -9.74 -5.71 -0.16
CA LYS A 251 -8.41 -5.50 0.43
C LYS A 251 -7.43 -4.99 -0.63
N SER A 252 -7.65 -3.79 -1.18
CA SER A 252 -6.56 -3.12 -1.90
C SER A 252 -5.47 -2.75 -0.89
N ALA A 253 -4.28 -3.35 -1.05
CA ALA A 253 -3.16 -3.21 -0.11
C ALA A 253 -2.77 -1.73 0.13
N ASP A 254 -2.93 -0.88 -0.89
CA ASP A 254 -2.60 0.55 -0.84
C ASP A 254 -3.50 1.35 0.13
N GLY A 255 -4.81 1.07 0.20
CA GLY A 255 -5.73 1.74 1.12
C GLY A 255 -5.42 1.44 2.58
N HIS A 256 -5.15 0.16 2.86
CA HIS A 256 -4.70 -0.33 4.15
C HIS A 256 -3.40 0.36 4.61
N TYR A 257 -2.36 0.38 3.75
CA TYR A 257 -1.07 0.98 4.10
C TYR A 257 -1.17 2.50 4.31
N ASN A 258 -1.99 3.19 3.52
CA ASN A 258 -2.18 4.63 3.69
C ASN A 258 -2.90 4.97 5.00
N LEU A 259 -3.95 4.24 5.36
CA LEU A 259 -4.69 4.47 6.61
C LEU A 259 -3.84 4.15 7.85
N ILE A 260 -3.11 3.03 7.87
CA ILE A 260 -2.24 2.72 9.02
C ILE A 260 -1.09 3.71 9.15
N SER A 261 -0.60 4.23 8.02
CA SER A 261 0.43 5.26 7.99
C SER A 261 -0.11 6.60 8.48
N ALA A 262 -1.35 6.95 8.12
CA ALA A 262 -2.02 8.15 8.61
C ALA A 262 -2.30 8.07 10.12
N LEU A 263 -2.79 6.93 10.62
CA LEU A 263 -2.95 6.65 12.05
C LEU A 263 -1.62 6.86 12.80
N HIS A 264 -0.55 6.21 12.33
CA HIS A 264 0.78 6.30 12.96
C HIS A 264 1.32 7.73 12.96
N LYS A 265 1.17 8.46 11.84
CA LYS A 265 1.60 9.86 11.75
C LYS A 265 0.76 10.78 12.64
N SER A 266 -0.53 10.52 12.80
CA SER A 266 -1.42 11.30 13.69
C SER A 266 -1.02 11.11 15.16
N VAL A 267 -0.77 9.87 15.58
CA VAL A 267 -0.22 9.57 16.92
C VAL A 267 1.12 10.29 17.11
N ARG A 268 2.05 10.17 16.17
CA ARG A 268 3.36 10.84 16.21
C ARG A 268 3.25 12.37 16.24
N GLY A 269 2.27 12.91 15.50
CA GLY A 269 1.91 14.33 15.44
C GLY A 269 1.20 14.85 16.68
N SER A 270 0.87 13.97 17.63
CA SER A 270 0.12 14.28 18.85
C SER A 270 -1.30 14.80 18.57
N ASP A 271 -1.95 14.25 17.55
CA ASP A 271 -3.33 14.54 17.17
C ASP A 271 -4.22 13.33 17.53
N PRO A 272 -4.84 13.31 18.73
CA PRO A 272 -5.68 12.21 19.18
C PRO A 272 -6.96 12.08 18.37
N ASP A 273 -7.51 13.20 17.88
CA ASP A 273 -8.77 13.22 17.14
C ASP A 273 -8.60 12.58 15.75
N ALA A 274 -7.56 12.99 15.01
CA ALA A 274 -7.23 12.37 13.73
C ALA A 274 -6.82 10.91 13.90
N ALA A 275 -6.09 10.58 14.97
CA ALA A 275 -5.72 9.19 15.27
C ALA A 275 -6.96 8.32 15.50
N LEU A 276 -7.93 8.77 16.30
CA LEU A 276 -9.19 8.05 16.49
C LEU A 276 -9.98 7.91 15.19
N TYR A 277 -10.05 8.96 14.36
CA TYR A 277 -10.71 8.90 13.07
C TYR A 277 -10.12 7.82 12.15
N TYR A 278 -8.79 7.77 12.02
CA TYR A 278 -8.14 6.75 11.19
C TYR A 278 -8.27 5.35 11.79
N LEU A 279 -8.22 5.20 13.12
CA LEU A 279 -8.49 3.92 13.78
C LEU A 279 -9.91 3.43 13.49
N ALA A 280 -10.91 4.31 13.67
CA ALA A 280 -12.31 3.99 13.41
C ALA A 280 -12.55 3.62 11.93
N ARG A 281 -11.95 4.37 10.99
CA ARG A 281 -11.98 4.06 9.56
C ARG A 281 -11.43 2.66 9.25
N MET A 282 -10.38 2.24 9.95
CA MET A 282 -9.78 0.91 9.74
C MET A 282 -10.62 -0.21 10.38
N LEU A 283 -11.16 0.02 11.58
CA LEU A 283 -12.07 -0.95 12.23
C LEU A 283 -13.36 -1.14 11.43
N ASP A 284 -13.99 -0.05 10.98
CA ASP A 284 -15.18 -0.07 10.12
C ASP A 284 -14.91 -0.78 8.78
N ALA A 285 -13.69 -0.61 8.26
CA ALA A 285 -13.20 -1.31 7.08
C ALA A 285 -12.86 -2.79 7.34
N GLY A 286 -13.05 -3.33 8.56
CA GLY A 286 -12.81 -4.73 8.88
C GLY A 286 -11.33 -5.11 8.96
N GLU A 287 -10.47 -4.16 9.31
CA GLU A 287 -9.05 -4.43 9.58
C GLU A 287 -8.89 -5.42 10.74
N ASP A 288 -7.87 -6.29 10.69
CA ASP A 288 -7.53 -7.16 11.81
C ASP A 288 -7.17 -6.31 13.04
N PRO A 289 -7.94 -6.34 14.15
CA PRO A 289 -7.63 -5.51 15.31
C PRO A 289 -6.28 -5.88 15.95
N LEU A 290 -5.82 -7.13 15.81
CA LEU A 290 -4.48 -7.51 16.25
C LEU A 290 -3.38 -6.90 15.38
N PHE A 291 -3.65 -6.65 14.09
CA PHE A 291 -2.75 -5.86 13.26
C PHE A 291 -2.65 -4.42 13.79
N LEU A 292 -3.79 -3.80 14.11
CA LEU A 292 -3.81 -2.45 14.69
C LEU A 292 -3.07 -2.41 16.03
N ALA A 293 -3.33 -3.37 16.93
CA ALA A 293 -2.67 -3.48 18.23
C ALA A 293 -1.14 -3.62 18.07
N ARG A 294 -0.64 -4.45 17.14
CA ARG A 294 0.80 -4.55 16.83
C ARG A 294 1.40 -3.21 16.43
N ARG A 295 0.68 -2.42 15.63
CA ARG A 295 1.13 -1.09 15.18
C ARG A 295 1.12 -0.07 16.31
N VAL A 296 0.13 -0.12 17.20
CA VAL A 296 0.05 0.69 18.41
C VAL A 296 1.22 0.38 19.36
N VAL A 297 1.50 -0.90 19.62
CA VAL A 297 2.69 -1.33 20.39
C VAL A 297 3.99 -0.83 19.73
N ARG A 298 4.07 -0.85 18.39
CA ARG A 298 5.23 -0.31 17.67
C ARG A 298 5.39 1.20 17.90
N MET A 299 4.31 1.98 17.86
CA MET A 299 4.34 3.42 18.14
C MET A 299 4.83 3.72 19.56
N ALA A 300 4.43 2.91 20.54
CA ALA A 300 4.88 3.05 21.93
C ALA A 300 6.41 2.97 22.07
N VAL A 301 7.07 2.06 21.37
CA VAL A 301 8.53 1.89 21.47
C VAL A 301 9.33 2.81 20.52
N GLU A 302 8.74 3.23 19.41
CA GLU A 302 9.42 4.03 18.38
C GLU A 302 9.27 5.53 18.58
N ASP A 303 8.05 6.00 18.91
CA ASP A 303 7.69 7.41 18.93
C ASP A 303 7.50 7.99 20.34
N ILE A 304 7.21 7.14 21.33
CA ILE A 304 7.15 7.54 22.74
C ILE A 304 8.45 7.15 23.45
N GLY A 305 8.86 5.89 23.31
CA GLY A 305 10.13 5.39 23.84
C GLY A 305 10.23 5.57 25.35
N LEU A 306 11.38 6.05 25.81
CA LEU A 306 11.63 6.28 27.23
C LEU A 306 11.13 7.64 27.73
N ALA A 307 10.58 8.49 26.87
CA ALA A 307 9.92 9.71 27.33
C ALA A 307 8.66 9.39 28.15
N ASP A 308 8.06 8.22 27.94
CA ASP A 308 7.08 7.65 28.84
C ASP A 308 7.16 6.10 28.83
N PRO A 309 7.86 5.51 29.82
CA PRO A 309 8.03 4.05 29.90
C PRO A 309 6.73 3.25 30.09
N GLN A 310 5.63 3.88 30.49
CA GLN A 310 4.34 3.19 30.65
C GLN A 310 3.64 2.92 29.32
N ALA A 311 4.02 3.61 28.24
CA ALA A 311 3.40 3.48 26.94
C ALA A 311 3.34 2.02 26.44
N LEU A 312 4.46 1.30 26.51
CA LEU A 312 4.51 -0.11 26.08
C LEU A 312 3.60 -1.00 26.95
N VAL A 313 3.57 -0.76 28.26
CA VAL A 313 2.75 -1.53 29.21
C VAL A 313 1.28 -1.35 28.89
N ILE A 314 0.84 -0.11 28.68
CA ILE A 314 -0.55 0.23 28.35
C ILE A 314 -0.96 -0.37 27.01
N CYS A 315 -0.10 -0.32 25.99
CA CYS A 315 -0.40 -0.92 24.69
C CYS A 315 -0.50 -2.44 24.74
N ASN A 316 0.36 -3.10 25.53
CA ASN A 316 0.24 -4.55 25.75
C ASN A 316 -1.03 -4.91 26.52
N ALA A 317 -1.37 -4.15 27.57
CA ALA A 317 -2.61 -4.34 28.31
C ALA A 317 -3.85 -4.13 27.42
N ALA A 318 -3.81 -3.17 26.50
CA ALA A 318 -4.89 -2.96 25.52
C ALA A 318 -5.03 -4.14 24.56
N LYS A 319 -3.92 -4.70 24.07
CA LYS A 319 -3.92 -5.93 23.27
C LYS A 319 -4.51 -7.09 24.08
N ASP A 320 -4.11 -7.26 25.34
CA ASP A 320 -4.58 -8.38 26.17
C ASP A 320 -6.06 -8.25 26.53
N ALA A 321 -6.54 -7.02 26.75
CA ALA A 321 -7.95 -6.71 26.90
C ALA A 321 -8.74 -7.03 25.62
N PHE A 322 -8.19 -6.71 24.44
CA PHE A 322 -8.80 -7.09 23.17
C PHE A 322 -8.90 -8.62 23.02
N ASP A 323 -7.83 -9.35 23.29
CA ASP A 323 -7.84 -10.83 23.24
C ASP A 323 -8.86 -11.45 24.20
N PHE A 324 -9.07 -10.82 25.37
CA PHE A 324 -10.02 -11.29 26.37
C PHE A 324 -11.49 -10.98 26.01
N LEU A 325 -11.76 -9.79 25.46
CA LEU A 325 -13.13 -9.31 25.20
C LEU A 325 -13.63 -9.60 23.78
N GLY A 326 -12.74 -9.60 22.78
CA GLY A 326 -13.11 -9.64 21.37
C GLY A 326 -13.77 -8.35 20.87
N SER A 327 -14.22 -8.34 19.61
CA SER A 327 -14.97 -7.21 19.04
C SER A 327 -16.48 -7.30 19.36
N PRO A 328 -17.16 -6.15 19.59
CA PRO A 328 -16.64 -4.78 19.55
C PRO A 328 -16.02 -4.26 20.86
N GLU A 329 -16.26 -4.90 22.00
CA GLU A 329 -15.91 -4.35 23.33
C GLU A 329 -14.40 -4.13 23.53
N GLY A 330 -13.58 -5.04 23.01
CA GLY A 330 -12.12 -4.98 23.07
C GLY A 330 -11.52 -3.86 22.21
N GLU A 331 -12.22 -3.36 21.20
CA GLU A 331 -11.74 -2.28 20.33
C GLU A 331 -11.57 -0.98 21.11
N LEU A 332 -12.38 -0.78 22.16
CA LEU A 332 -12.26 0.36 23.07
C LEU A 332 -10.91 0.37 23.80
N ALA A 333 -10.34 -0.79 24.10
CA ALA A 333 -9.03 -0.86 24.74
C ALA A 333 -7.92 -0.39 23.79
N ILE A 334 -8.02 -0.76 22.50
CA ILE A 334 -7.10 -0.29 21.45
C ILE A 334 -7.25 1.22 21.25
N ALA A 335 -8.48 1.74 21.20
CA ALA A 335 -8.75 3.17 21.10
C ALA A 335 -8.17 3.95 22.29
N GLN A 336 -8.33 3.43 23.52
CA GLN A 336 -7.75 4.01 24.71
C GLN A 336 -6.21 4.09 24.63
N ALA A 337 -5.55 3.02 24.16
CA ALA A 337 -4.11 3.03 23.95
C ALA A 337 -3.68 4.04 22.88
N VAL A 338 -4.43 4.18 21.78
CA VAL A 338 -4.14 5.19 20.74
C VAL A 338 -4.21 6.60 21.31
N ILE A 339 -5.25 6.93 22.08
CA ILE A 339 -5.38 8.23 22.74
C ILE A 339 -4.21 8.49 23.70
N TYR A 340 -3.85 7.47 24.48
CA TYR A 340 -2.72 7.55 25.40
C TYR A 340 -1.42 7.89 24.65
N LEU A 341 -1.10 7.16 23.58
CA LEU A 341 0.09 7.42 22.79
C LEU A 341 0.05 8.79 22.10
N ALA A 342 -1.10 9.18 21.55
CA ALA A 342 -1.24 10.47 20.89
C ALA A 342 -0.99 11.64 21.86
N THR A 343 -1.37 11.50 23.13
CA THR A 343 -1.17 12.52 24.16
C THR A 343 0.15 12.40 24.93
N ALA A 344 0.86 11.28 24.83
CA ALA A 344 2.14 11.04 25.51
C ALA A 344 3.30 11.91 24.97
N PRO A 345 4.33 12.22 25.78
CA PRO A 345 5.52 12.93 25.34
C PRO A 345 6.29 12.14 24.27
N LYS A 346 6.67 12.80 23.17
CA LYS A 346 7.30 12.14 22.02
C LYS A 346 8.82 12.10 22.11
N SER A 347 9.39 10.92 21.95
CA SER A 347 10.83 10.71 21.77
C SER A 347 11.14 9.48 20.93
N ASN A 348 11.99 9.68 19.92
CA ASN A 348 12.60 8.61 19.14
C ASN A 348 14.08 8.40 19.47
N ALA A 349 14.55 8.91 20.62
CA ALA A 349 15.97 8.86 20.99
C ALA A 349 16.48 7.43 21.15
N ALA A 350 15.72 6.55 21.82
CA ALA A 350 16.07 5.14 21.95
C ALA A 350 16.11 4.42 20.59
N TYR A 351 15.15 4.71 19.71
CA TYR A 351 15.11 4.17 18.34
C TYR A 351 16.34 4.60 17.52
N LYS A 352 16.68 5.90 17.54
CA LYS A 352 17.88 6.43 16.87
C LYS A 352 19.17 5.85 17.45
N ALA A 353 19.26 5.73 18.77
CA ALA A 353 20.41 5.19 19.46
C ALA A 353 20.68 3.74 19.06
N PHE A 354 19.64 2.90 19.05
CA PHE A 354 19.77 1.50 18.62
C PHE A 354 20.16 1.41 17.13
N GLY A 355 19.58 2.26 16.28
CA GLY A 355 19.96 2.35 14.88
C GLY A 355 21.42 2.74 14.67
N ALA A 356 21.94 3.70 15.46
CA ALA A 356 23.35 4.10 15.43
C ALA A 356 24.27 2.97 15.91
N ALA A 357 23.98 2.36 17.06
CA ALA A 357 24.74 1.23 17.59
C ALA A 357 24.80 0.06 16.59
N THR A 358 23.68 -0.25 15.93
CA THR A 358 23.60 -1.31 14.92
C THR A 358 24.49 -1.01 13.70
N ARG A 359 24.54 0.25 13.24
CA ARG A 359 25.43 0.65 12.13
C ARG A 359 26.89 0.54 12.54
N THR A 360 27.26 1.08 13.70
CA THR A 360 28.63 1.01 14.21
C THR A 360 29.10 -0.42 14.41
N ALA A 361 28.25 -1.32 14.91
CA ALA A 361 28.58 -2.75 15.02
C ALA A 361 28.82 -3.42 13.66
N LYS A 362 28.03 -3.06 12.63
CA LYS A 362 28.22 -3.58 11.27
C LYS A 362 29.52 -3.07 10.62
N GLU A 363 29.86 -1.81 10.84
CA GLU A 363 31.06 -1.17 10.31
C GLU A 363 32.33 -1.62 11.04
N GLY A 364 32.25 -1.81 12.36
CA GLY A 364 33.38 -2.20 13.21
C GLY A 364 33.80 -3.66 13.09
N GLY A 365 33.01 -4.53 12.47
CA GLY A 365 33.33 -5.96 12.34
C GLY A 365 33.34 -6.70 13.69
N SER A 366 34.29 -7.63 13.86
CA SER A 366 34.35 -8.54 15.03
C SER A 366 35.33 -8.06 16.10
N LEU A 367 35.24 -6.80 16.54
CA LEU A 367 36.07 -6.29 17.62
C LEU A 367 35.78 -7.02 18.94
N LEU A 368 36.83 -7.43 19.64
CA LEU A 368 36.70 -8.09 20.93
C LEU A 368 36.38 -7.06 22.03
N PRO A 369 35.49 -7.39 22.99
CA PRO A 369 35.32 -6.58 24.19
C PRO A 369 36.63 -6.43 24.98
N PRO A 370 36.77 -5.38 25.80
CA PRO A 370 37.91 -5.23 26.71
C PRO A 370 38.09 -6.46 27.60
N LYS A 371 39.36 -6.85 27.84
CA LYS A 371 39.69 -8.04 28.63
C LYS A 371 39.10 -8.03 30.04
N HIS A 372 38.97 -6.86 30.66
CA HIS A 372 38.45 -6.73 32.02
C HIS A 372 36.96 -7.10 32.15
N ILE A 373 36.17 -7.13 31.06
CA ILE A 373 34.77 -7.60 31.09
C ILE A 373 34.55 -8.96 30.43
N LEU A 374 35.62 -9.64 30.01
CA LEU A 374 35.53 -11.00 29.49
C LEU A 374 35.45 -12.01 30.64
N ASN A 375 34.61 -13.03 30.46
CA ASN A 375 34.55 -14.14 31.40
C ASN A 375 35.85 -14.97 31.37
N SER A 376 36.32 -15.43 32.53
CA SER A 376 37.56 -16.21 32.68
C SER A 376 37.37 -17.50 33.48
N PRO A 377 36.51 -18.43 33.02
CA PRO A 377 36.19 -19.65 33.77
C PRO A 377 37.35 -20.66 33.84
N THR A 378 38.31 -20.60 32.91
CA THR A 378 39.44 -21.55 32.85
C THR A 378 40.74 -20.92 33.35
N LYS A 379 41.69 -21.76 33.81
CA LYS A 379 43.03 -21.30 34.24
C LYS A 379 43.78 -20.60 33.09
N LEU A 380 43.65 -21.11 31.87
CA LEU A 380 44.29 -20.53 30.69
C LEU A 380 43.76 -19.11 30.37
N MET A 381 42.45 -18.90 30.48
CA MET A 381 41.86 -17.57 30.25
C MET A 381 42.30 -16.55 31.31
N LYS A 382 42.42 -16.99 32.57
CA LYS A 382 42.97 -16.14 33.64
C LYS A 382 44.43 -15.76 33.40
N SER A 383 45.26 -16.71 32.93
CA SER A 383 46.66 -16.41 32.59
C SER A 383 46.79 -15.47 31.38
N GLU A 384 45.83 -15.47 30.46
CA GLU A 384 45.75 -14.53 29.33
C GLU A 384 45.20 -13.14 29.71
N GLY A 385 44.89 -12.93 30.98
CA GLY A 385 44.42 -11.67 31.55
C GLY A 385 42.92 -11.41 31.42
N TYR A 386 42.11 -12.43 31.13
CA TYR A 386 40.66 -12.27 31.01
C TYR A 386 40.04 -12.02 32.40
N GLY A 387 39.18 -11.02 32.51
CA GLY A 387 38.61 -10.55 33.76
C GLY A 387 39.60 -9.85 34.69
N SER A 388 40.87 -9.69 34.29
CA SER A 388 41.86 -8.96 35.08
C SER A 388 41.52 -7.48 35.09
N GLY A 389 41.54 -6.87 36.27
CA GLY A 389 41.19 -5.45 36.45
C GLY A 389 39.69 -5.16 36.39
N TYR A 390 38.81 -6.17 36.44
CA TYR A 390 37.37 -5.94 36.59
C TYR A 390 37.06 -5.29 37.95
N GLU A 391 36.36 -4.16 37.93
CA GLU A 391 35.84 -3.52 39.14
C GLU A 391 34.35 -3.82 39.25
N TYR A 392 33.95 -4.51 40.32
CA TYR A 392 32.56 -4.82 40.54
C TYR A 392 31.80 -3.56 40.97
N ASP A 393 30.90 -3.06 40.11
CA ASP A 393 30.25 -1.77 40.28
C ASP A 393 29.55 -1.62 41.65
N HIS A 394 28.92 -2.67 42.17
CA HIS A 394 28.23 -2.64 43.46
C HIS A 394 29.15 -2.40 44.67
N ASP A 395 30.43 -2.76 44.56
CA ASP A 395 31.43 -2.53 45.61
C ASP A 395 32.09 -1.14 45.50
N ALA A 396 31.95 -0.48 44.35
CA ALA A 396 32.47 0.85 44.13
C ALA A 396 31.55 1.92 44.78
N PRO A 397 32.10 3.08 45.20
CA PRO A 397 31.28 4.22 45.60
C PRO A 397 30.25 4.56 44.52
N ASP A 398 29.05 4.99 44.93
CA ASP A 398 27.92 5.29 44.05
C ASP A 398 27.37 4.08 43.25
N ALA A 399 27.83 2.86 43.56
CA ALA A 399 27.56 1.64 42.79
C ALA A 399 27.93 1.77 41.30
N PHE A 400 29.04 2.46 41.01
CA PHE A 400 29.48 2.77 39.65
C PHE A 400 31.00 2.85 39.59
N SER A 401 31.68 1.93 38.92
CA SER A 401 33.15 1.88 38.79
C SER A 401 33.70 3.01 37.90
N GLY A 402 33.02 3.28 36.78
CA GLY A 402 33.48 4.19 35.73
C GLY A 402 34.26 3.50 34.60
N GLN A 403 34.42 2.17 34.63
CA GLN A 403 35.15 1.40 33.63
C GLN A 403 34.58 1.55 32.22
N ASP A 404 35.44 1.67 31.20
CA ASP A 404 34.99 1.75 29.80
C ASP A 404 34.74 0.36 29.21
N TYR A 405 33.56 0.18 28.63
CA TYR A 405 33.07 -1.13 28.17
C TYR A 405 33.16 -1.29 26.65
N PHE A 406 33.63 -0.27 25.93
CA PHE A 406 33.85 -0.34 24.49
C PHE A 406 35.18 -1.02 24.16
N PRO A 407 35.26 -1.79 23.05
CA PRO A 407 36.54 -2.23 22.51
C PRO A 407 37.52 -1.07 22.36
N GLU A 408 38.76 -1.25 22.78
CA GLU A 408 39.79 -0.19 22.71
C GLU A 408 39.93 0.39 21.31
N ALA A 409 39.91 -0.46 20.28
CA ALA A 409 40.00 -0.06 18.88
C ALA A 409 38.78 0.72 18.36
N LEU A 410 37.60 0.54 18.99
CA LEU A 410 36.40 1.31 18.66
C LEU A 410 36.39 2.66 19.40
N GLY A 411 37.05 2.73 20.55
CA GLY A 411 36.95 3.84 21.46
C GLY A 411 35.54 4.02 22.02
N ARG A 412 35.42 4.92 22.99
CA ARG A 412 34.14 5.22 23.63
C ARG A 412 33.17 5.88 22.67
N GLN A 413 31.94 5.37 22.61
CA GLN A 413 30.85 5.92 21.81
C GLN A 413 29.74 6.49 22.68
N THR A 414 28.95 7.41 22.12
CA THR A 414 27.69 7.90 22.72
C THR A 414 26.56 7.73 21.72
N PHE A 415 25.75 6.68 21.90
CA PHE A 415 24.61 6.41 21.01
C PHE A 415 23.31 7.03 21.49
N TYR A 416 23.10 7.07 22.81
CA TYR A 416 21.86 7.51 23.41
C TYR A 416 22.02 8.89 24.04
N ASP A 417 21.43 9.89 23.40
CA ASP A 417 21.37 11.29 23.84
C ASP A 417 19.90 11.73 23.91
N PRO A 418 19.21 11.45 25.04
CA PRO A 418 17.76 11.61 25.13
C PRO A 418 17.32 13.06 25.31
N PRO A 419 16.34 13.59 24.55
CA PRO A 419 15.86 14.95 24.74
C PRO A 419 15.28 15.19 26.14
N ASP A 420 15.18 16.44 26.56
CA ASP A 420 14.59 16.82 27.84
C ASP A 420 13.04 16.80 27.77
N ARG A 421 12.45 15.61 27.56
CA ARG A 421 10.99 15.39 27.43
C ARG A 421 10.52 14.24 28.32
N GLY A 422 9.38 14.42 28.98
CA GLY A 422 8.79 13.37 29.81
C GLY A 422 9.77 12.79 30.84
N PHE A 423 9.84 11.47 30.96
CA PHE A 423 10.75 10.77 31.87
C PHE A 423 12.22 10.80 31.41
N GLU A 424 12.49 11.10 30.14
CA GLU A 424 13.86 11.21 29.62
C GLU A 424 14.65 12.38 30.25
N ARG A 425 13.96 13.36 30.84
CA ARG A 425 14.59 14.41 31.68
C ARG A 425 15.38 13.80 32.84
N GLU A 426 14.78 12.85 33.54
CA GLU A 426 15.41 12.16 34.67
C GLU A 426 16.53 11.23 34.19
N ILE A 427 16.34 10.60 33.04
CA ILE A 427 17.38 9.76 32.42
C ILE A 427 18.59 10.62 32.06
N ARG A 428 18.41 11.78 31.41
CA ARG A 428 19.48 12.71 31.07
C ARG A 428 20.27 13.14 32.31
N LYS A 429 19.60 13.54 33.38
CA LYS A 429 20.27 13.91 34.66
C LYS A 429 21.18 12.79 35.17
N ARG A 430 20.73 11.54 35.09
CA ARG A 430 21.54 10.38 35.52
C ARG A 430 22.72 10.15 34.57
N LEU A 431 22.51 10.22 33.26
CA LEU A 431 23.58 10.10 32.25
C LEU A 431 24.66 11.16 32.45
N ASP A 432 24.27 12.41 32.67
CA ASP A 432 25.20 13.52 32.91
C ASP A 432 25.98 13.32 34.21
N TYR A 433 25.33 12.84 35.28
CA TYR A 433 25.99 12.49 36.54
C TYR A 433 27.03 11.37 36.35
N TRP A 434 26.67 10.27 35.67
CA TRP A 434 27.61 9.18 35.40
C TRP A 434 28.73 9.58 34.45
N ALA A 435 28.48 10.45 33.48
CA ALA A 435 29.51 10.99 32.60
C ALA A 435 30.51 11.86 33.38
N LYS A 436 30.04 12.69 34.31
CA LYS A 436 30.88 13.45 35.22
C LYS A 436 31.75 12.53 36.09
N LEU A 437 31.13 11.59 36.80
CA LEU A 437 31.87 10.63 37.66
C LEU A 437 32.93 9.86 36.87
N ARG A 438 32.57 9.40 35.66
CA ARG A 438 33.50 8.68 34.79
C ARG A 438 34.72 9.52 34.41
N LYS A 439 34.53 10.81 34.13
CA LYS A 439 35.64 11.72 33.85
C LYS A 439 36.51 11.93 35.09
N GLU A 440 35.91 12.12 36.26
CA GLU A 440 36.64 12.31 37.53
C GLU A 440 37.45 11.07 37.94
N ARG A 441 36.95 9.87 37.63
CA ARG A 441 37.62 8.60 37.95
C ARG A 441 38.63 8.18 36.88
N GLY A 442 38.36 8.45 35.60
CA GLY A 442 39.30 8.22 34.50
C GLY A 442 40.52 9.13 34.49
N HIS A 443 40.50 10.24 35.25
CA HIS A 443 41.68 11.10 35.49
C HIS A 443 42.51 10.68 36.72
N ARG A 444 42.16 9.58 37.40
CA ARG A 444 42.98 8.98 38.45
C ARG A 444 43.87 7.89 37.84
N GLU A 445 44.84 8.29 37.05
CA GLU A 445 46.05 7.49 36.76
C GLU A 445 47.25 8.12 37.45
#